data_AF-N8YMP3-F1
#
_entry.id   AF-N8YMP3-F1
#
_cell.length_a   1.000
_cell.length_b   1.000
_cell.length_c   1.000
_cell.angle_alpha   90.00
_cell.angle_beta   90.00
_cell.angle_gamma   90.00
#
_symmetry.space_group_name_H-M   'P 1'
#
loop_
_entity.id
_entity.type
_entity.pdbx_description
1 polymer ?
#
loop_
_entity_poly.entity_id
_entity_poly.type
_entity_poly.pdbx_seq_one_letter_code
_entity_poly.pdbx_strand_id
1 'polypeptide(L)'
;MKKVLFGAMCMVLFTSSAFAEDITGTWRYIDDKTGEAKGLVKIEKQSNGTYAGTALKATPRPGYTPKEFCTNCPAPYTNKPIIGLQVISGLKTDDHVNYTDGKIIDPVSGKIYRLKGKISPNGKKLFLRGYLGISVVGRSQTWLRVE
;
A
#
# COMPACT_ATOMS: atom_id res chain seq x y z
N MET A 1 -24.10 65.39 11.36
CA MET A 1 -24.69 64.39 10.45
C MET A 1 -23.70 63.24 10.30
N LYS A 2 -24.03 62.08 10.87
CA LYS A 2 -23.12 60.92 11.03
C LYS A 2 -23.03 60.16 9.70
N LYS A 3 -21.85 60.05 9.09
CA LYS A 3 -21.60 59.18 7.94
C LYS A 3 -21.22 57.80 8.46
N VAL A 4 -22.12 56.84 8.32
CA VAL A 4 -21.90 55.43 8.64
C VAL A 4 -21.16 54.80 7.47
N LEU A 5 -19.90 54.41 7.68
CA LEU A 5 -19.11 53.65 6.72
C LEU A 5 -19.45 52.15 6.91
N PHE A 6 -20.15 51.58 5.93
CA PHE A 6 -20.37 50.15 5.79
C PHE A 6 -19.03 49.46 5.49
N GLY A 7 -18.46 48.78 6.48
CA GLY A 7 -17.29 47.92 6.28
C GLY A 7 -17.70 46.61 5.61
N ALA A 8 -17.30 46.43 4.34
CA ALA A 8 -17.45 45.17 3.63
C ALA A 8 -16.48 44.13 4.20
N MET A 9 -17.00 43.14 4.94
CA MET A 9 -16.24 42.01 5.44
C MET A 9 -16.03 40.99 4.31
N CYS A 10 -14.88 41.06 3.63
CA CYS A 10 -14.43 40.05 2.68
C CYS A 10 -14.10 38.75 3.42
N MET A 11 -15.02 37.79 3.43
CA MET A 11 -14.78 36.42 3.90
C MET A 11 -14.01 35.66 2.81
N VAL A 12 -12.69 35.58 2.94
CA VAL A 12 -11.84 34.76 2.08
C VAL A 12 -12.04 33.30 2.45
N LEU A 13 -12.81 32.57 1.65
CA LEU A 13 -12.92 31.11 1.74
C LEU A 13 -11.60 30.50 1.25
N PHE A 14 -10.73 30.11 2.17
CA PHE A 14 -9.61 29.20 1.86
C PHE A 14 -10.19 27.81 1.58
N THR A 15 -10.47 27.51 0.31
CA THR A 15 -10.72 26.13 -0.12
C THR A 15 -9.39 25.39 -0.10
N SER A 16 -9.15 24.58 0.93
CA SER A 16 -8.08 23.59 0.90
C SER A 16 -8.46 22.48 -0.08
N SER A 17 -7.82 22.50 -1.25
CA SER A 17 -7.87 21.37 -2.18
C SER A 17 -7.18 20.18 -1.53
N ALA A 18 -7.95 19.33 -0.85
CA ALA A 18 -7.47 18.03 -0.42
C ALA A 18 -7.29 17.17 -1.67
N PHE A 19 -6.10 17.18 -2.26
CA PHE A 19 -5.74 16.20 -3.27
C PHE A 19 -5.86 14.81 -2.62
N ALA A 20 -6.64 13.92 -3.23
CA ALA A 20 -6.69 12.53 -2.80
C ALA A 20 -5.28 11.93 -2.98
N GLU A 21 -4.62 11.63 -1.88
CA GLU A 21 -3.30 11.00 -1.88
C GLU A 21 -3.46 9.58 -2.46
N ASP A 22 -2.68 9.26 -3.50
CA ASP A 22 -2.67 7.92 -4.06
C ASP A 22 -1.95 6.93 -3.12
N ILE A 23 -1.77 5.68 -3.56
CA ILE A 23 -1.15 4.65 -2.70
C ILE A 23 0.36 4.78 -2.54
N THR A 24 1.03 5.77 -3.17
CA THR A 24 2.47 5.95 -2.96
C THR A 24 2.77 6.25 -1.50
N GLY A 25 3.89 5.73 -0.97
CA GLY A 25 4.28 5.91 0.42
C GLY A 25 4.70 4.60 1.11
N THR A 26 4.96 4.69 2.42
CA THR A 26 5.37 3.52 3.22
C THR A 26 4.17 2.93 3.95
N TRP A 27 4.01 1.62 3.84
CA TRP A 27 2.89 0.89 4.40
C TRP A 27 3.37 -0.21 5.35
N ARG A 28 2.71 -0.29 6.50
CA ARG A 28 2.89 -1.34 7.49
C ARG A 28 1.82 -2.40 7.31
N TYR A 29 2.23 -3.62 7.01
CA TYR A 29 1.32 -4.76 6.99
C TYR A 29 1.33 -5.44 8.36
N ILE A 30 0.14 -5.85 8.83
CA ILE A 30 -0.08 -6.36 10.17
C ILE A 30 -0.55 -7.82 10.15
N ASP A 31 -0.44 -8.49 11.29
CA ASP A 31 -1.21 -9.69 11.54
C ASP A 31 -2.64 -9.32 11.92
N ASP A 32 -3.63 -9.75 11.15
CA ASP A 32 -5.03 -9.40 11.45
C ASP A 32 -5.55 -10.09 12.73
N LYS A 33 -4.87 -11.12 13.25
CA LYS A 33 -5.23 -11.78 14.51
C LYS A 33 -4.55 -11.15 15.72
N THR A 34 -3.26 -10.83 15.62
CA THR A 34 -2.49 -10.32 16.77
C THR A 34 -2.33 -8.80 16.78
N GLY A 35 -2.57 -8.13 15.65
CA GLY A 35 -2.31 -6.70 15.47
C GLY A 35 -0.82 -6.35 15.32
N GLU A 36 0.07 -7.34 15.43
CA GLU A 36 1.51 -7.11 15.37
C GLU A 36 1.96 -6.70 13.97
N ALA A 37 2.91 -5.75 13.92
CA ALA A 37 3.53 -5.34 12.67
C ALA A 37 4.35 -6.49 12.09
N LYS A 38 4.10 -6.83 10.82
CA LYS A 38 4.86 -7.86 10.11
C LYS A 38 6.05 -7.32 9.34
N GLY A 39 5.96 -6.08 8.90
CA GLY A 39 7.03 -5.41 8.17
C GLY A 39 6.55 -4.13 7.51
N LEU A 40 7.40 -3.58 6.65
CA LEU A 40 7.17 -2.36 5.88
C LEU A 40 7.39 -2.59 4.40
N VAL A 41 6.54 -1.98 3.57
CA VAL A 41 6.66 -1.95 2.11
C VAL A 41 6.52 -0.50 1.63
N LYS A 42 7.44 -0.04 0.79
CA LYS A 42 7.32 1.24 0.10
C LYS A 42 6.64 1.03 -1.24
N ILE A 43 5.54 1.74 -1.50
CA ILE A 43 4.87 1.73 -2.79
C ILE A 43 5.27 2.98 -3.57
N GLU A 44 5.65 2.80 -4.82
CA GLU A 44 6.12 3.87 -5.71
C GLU A 44 5.46 3.74 -7.09
N LYS A 45 5.08 4.88 -7.66
CA LYS A 45 4.57 4.97 -9.03
C LYS A 45 5.73 4.82 -10.01
N GLN A 46 5.51 3.96 -11.00
CA GLN A 46 6.47 3.63 -12.04
C GLN A 46 6.27 4.54 -13.26
N SER A 47 7.29 4.64 -14.12
CA SER A 47 7.25 5.46 -15.35
C SER A 47 6.14 5.05 -16.32
N ASN A 48 5.73 3.78 -16.30
CA ASN A 48 4.63 3.24 -17.11
C ASN A 48 3.23 3.46 -16.47
N GLY A 49 3.14 4.25 -15.41
CA GLY A 49 1.88 4.56 -14.71
C GLY A 49 1.38 3.48 -13.75
N THR A 50 2.04 2.33 -13.66
CA THR A 50 1.72 1.29 -12.66
C THR A 50 2.35 1.59 -11.30
N TYR A 51 1.99 0.85 -10.27
CA TYR A 51 2.58 0.94 -8.94
C TYR A 51 3.35 -0.35 -8.64
N ALA A 52 4.53 -0.19 -8.03
CA ALA A 52 5.35 -1.28 -7.52
C ALA A 52 5.59 -1.10 -6.02
N GLY A 53 5.80 -2.19 -5.31
CA GLY A 53 6.05 -2.18 -3.87
C GLY A 53 7.34 -2.91 -3.51
N THR A 54 8.20 -2.26 -2.75
CA THR A 54 9.51 -2.78 -2.32
C THR A 54 9.50 -3.05 -0.82
N ALA A 55 9.90 -4.27 -0.42
CA ALA A 55 10.00 -4.62 0.99
C ALA A 55 11.15 -3.87 1.66
N LEU A 56 10.84 -3.08 2.70
CA LEU A 56 11.82 -2.27 3.43
C LEU A 56 12.23 -2.91 4.76
N LYS A 57 11.32 -3.63 5.40
CA LYS A 57 11.55 -4.22 6.73
C LYS A 57 10.73 -5.48 6.89
N ALA A 58 11.32 -6.47 7.56
CA ALA A 58 10.61 -7.59 8.13
C ALA A 58 10.78 -7.53 9.65
N THR A 59 9.68 -7.66 10.39
CA THR A 59 9.67 -7.51 11.84
C THR A 59 9.69 -8.88 12.51
N PRO A 60 10.70 -9.19 13.36
CA PRO A 60 10.69 -10.37 14.22
C PRO A 60 9.50 -10.35 15.17
N ARG A 61 8.92 -11.54 15.43
CA ARG A 61 7.78 -11.71 16.33
C ARG A 61 7.99 -12.97 17.18
N PRO A 62 7.31 -13.10 18.32
CA PRO A 62 7.36 -14.34 19.11
C PRO A 62 7.08 -15.57 18.24
N GLY A 63 8.00 -16.54 18.23
CA GLY A 63 7.89 -17.75 17.40
C GLY A 63 8.10 -17.56 15.89
N TYR A 64 8.53 -16.37 15.44
CA TYR A 64 8.83 -16.11 14.02
C TYR A 64 10.07 -15.24 13.83
N THR A 65 11.10 -15.85 13.26
CA THR A 65 12.28 -15.14 12.72
C THR A 65 12.06 -14.91 11.22
N PRO A 66 12.13 -13.67 10.74
CA PRO A 66 12.03 -13.39 9.31
C PRO A 66 13.13 -14.09 8.52
N LYS A 67 12.77 -14.66 7.37
CA LYS A 67 13.76 -15.13 6.41
C LYS A 67 14.57 -13.94 5.87
N GLU A 68 15.83 -14.17 5.55
CA GLU A 68 16.67 -13.16 4.90
C GLU A 68 16.58 -13.22 3.38
N PHE A 69 16.44 -14.42 2.81
CA PHE A 69 16.45 -14.66 1.36
C PHE A 69 15.16 -15.36 0.88
N CYS A 70 14.77 -15.05 -0.36
CA CYS A 70 13.65 -15.64 -1.07
C CYS A 70 14.06 -17.00 -1.68
N THR A 71 14.29 -18.02 -0.85
CA THR A 71 14.92 -19.28 -1.27
C THR A 71 14.04 -20.15 -2.17
N ASN A 72 12.72 -20.20 -1.93
CA ASN A 72 11.78 -21.00 -2.71
C ASN A 72 11.07 -20.20 -3.80
N CYS A 73 11.63 -19.04 -4.18
CA CYS A 73 10.97 -18.11 -5.08
C CYS A 73 11.36 -18.39 -6.54
N PRO A 74 10.42 -18.27 -7.50
CA PRO A 74 10.72 -18.41 -8.91
C PRO A 74 11.62 -17.28 -9.40
N ALA A 75 12.27 -17.47 -10.54
CA ALA A 75 12.95 -16.38 -11.23
C ALA A 75 11.95 -15.22 -11.52
N PRO A 76 12.37 -13.95 -11.39
CA PRO A 76 13.72 -13.47 -11.10
C PRO A 76 14.01 -13.25 -9.60
N TYR A 77 13.22 -13.82 -8.69
CA TYR A 77 13.30 -13.57 -7.25
C TYR A 77 14.18 -14.59 -6.49
N THR A 78 14.57 -15.68 -7.14
CA THR A 78 15.33 -16.79 -6.55
C THR A 78 16.57 -16.30 -5.81
N ASN A 79 16.69 -16.68 -4.53
CA ASN A 79 17.82 -16.37 -3.65
C ASN A 79 18.15 -14.87 -3.49
N LYS A 80 17.22 -13.98 -3.85
CA LYS A 80 17.40 -12.54 -3.59
C LYS A 80 17.13 -12.22 -2.12
N PRO A 81 17.82 -11.24 -1.53
CA PRO A 81 17.45 -10.66 -0.24
C PRO A 81 15.98 -10.22 -0.26
N ILE A 82 15.25 -10.53 0.80
CA ILE A 82 13.84 -10.15 0.92
C ILE A 82 13.72 -8.64 1.08
N ILE A 83 14.61 -8.03 1.86
CA ILE A 83 14.69 -6.58 1.98
C ILE A 83 15.29 -6.01 0.68
N GLY A 84 14.63 -5.02 0.10
CA GLY A 84 14.93 -4.48 -1.23
C GLY A 84 14.23 -5.22 -2.37
N LEU A 85 13.51 -6.32 -2.11
CA LEU A 85 12.78 -7.04 -3.13
C LEU A 85 11.51 -6.28 -3.54
N GLN A 86 11.29 -6.13 -4.85
CA GLN A 86 10.02 -5.66 -5.39
C GLN A 86 8.95 -6.75 -5.25
N VAL A 87 8.24 -6.73 -4.12
CA VAL A 87 7.22 -7.71 -3.75
C VAL A 87 5.88 -7.47 -4.44
N ILE A 88 5.56 -6.21 -4.80
CA ILE A 88 4.35 -5.84 -5.55
C ILE A 88 4.74 -5.31 -6.93
N SER A 89 4.00 -5.70 -7.96
CA SER A 89 4.21 -5.21 -9.33
C SER A 89 2.90 -5.03 -10.08
N GLY A 90 2.88 -4.10 -11.05
CA GLY A 90 1.83 -3.98 -12.05
C GLY A 90 0.48 -3.51 -11.52
N LEU A 91 0.39 -3.03 -10.28
CA LEU A 91 -0.85 -2.46 -9.76
C LEU A 91 -1.24 -1.27 -10.64
N LYS A 92 -2.49 -1.18 -11.08
CA LYS A 92 -3.03 -0.04 -11.82
C LYS A 92 -4.16 0.60 -11.03
N THR A 93 -4.29 1.91 -11.13
CA THR A 93 -5.45 2.62 -10.60
C THR A 93 -6.60 2.47 -11.60
N ASP A 94 -7.75 1.97 -11.14
CA ASP A 94 -8.97 1.85 -11.94
C ASP A 94 -9.81 3.12 -11.82
N ASP A 95 -9.87 3.64 -10.59
CA ASP A 95 -10.41 4.96 -10.25
C ASP A 95 -9.50 5.61 -9.18
N HIS A 96 -10.01 6.61 -8.46
CA HIS A 96 -9.25 7.32 -7.42
C HIS A 96 -8.94 6.47 -6.17
N VAL A 97 -9.68 5.37 -5.94
CA VAL A 97 -9.58 4.58 -4.71
C VAL A 97 -9.31 3.09 -4.94
N ASN A 98 -9.62 2.54 -6.11
CA ASN A 98 -9.52 1.13 -6.44
C ASN A 98 -8.31 0.84 -7.35
N TYR A 99 -7.65 -0.28 -7.07
CA TYR A 99 -6.46 -0.72 -7.78
C TYR A 99 -6.54 -2.20 -8.19
N THR A 100 -6.12 -2.51 -9.41
CA THR A 100 -6.29 -3.83 -10.04
C THR A 100 -5.02 -4.28 -10.77
N ASP A 101 -5.06 -5.45 -11.42
CA ASP A 101 -4.01 -6.07 -12.24
C ASP A 101 -2.66 -6.36 -11.57
N GLY A 102 -2.56 -6.08 -10.28
CA GLY A 102 -1.37 -6.28 -9.49
C GLY A 102 -0.97 -7.75 -9.38
N LYS A 103 0.30 -7.95 -9.05
CA LYS A 103 0.85 -9.20 -8.55
C LYS A 103 1.60 -8.96 -7.25
N ILE A 104 1.52 -9.92 -6.34
CA ILE A 104 2.33 -9.93 -5.12
C ILE A 104 3.01 -11.29 -4.96
N ILE A 105 4.32 -11.29 -4.70
CA ILE A 105 5.04 -12.49 -4.29
C ILE A 105 5.04 -12.57 -2.77
N ASP A 106 4.74 -13.74 -2.22
CA ASP A 106 4.99 -14.08 -0.81
C ASP A 106 6.40 -14.69 -0.70
N PRO A 107 7.38 -13.99 -0.13
CA PRO A 107 8.75 -14.49 -0.02
C PRO A 107 8.90 -15.72 0.89
N VAL A 108 7.91 -15.99 1.75
CA VAL A 108 7.94 -17.15 2.66
C VAL A 108 7.60 -18.42 1.91
N SER A 109 6.53 -18.39 1.11
CA SER A 109 6.03 -19.53 0.33
C SER A 109 6.56 -19.60 -1.11
N GLY A 110 7.11 -18.52 -1.63
CA GLY A 110 7.57 -18.39 -3.03
C GLY A 110 6.44 -18.23 -4.05
N LYS A 111 5.18 -18.16 -3.59
CA LYS A 111 4.00 -18.10 -4.48
C LYS A 111 3.71 -16.67 -4.92
N ILE A 112 3.30 -16.53 -6.17
CA ILE A 112 2.85 -15.27 -6.76
C ILE A 112 1.32 -15.29 -6.85
N TYR A 113 0.70 -14.24 -6.32
CA TYR A 113 -0.74 -14.04 -6.30
C TYR A 113 -1.13 -12.87 -7.18
N ARG A 114 -2.33 -12.91 -7.75
CA ARG A 114 -2.98 -11.69 -8.26
C ARG A 114 -3.33 -10.80 -7.08
N LEU A 115 -3.19 -9.50 -7.24
CA LEU A 115 -3.39 -8.50 -6.20
C LEU A 115 -4.36 -7.44 -6.70
N LYS A 116 -5.35 -7.12 -5.87
CA LYS A 116 -6.16 -5.91 -6.00
C LYS A 116 -6.16 -5.15 -4.68
N GLY A 117 -6.37 -3.84 -4.75
CA GLY A 117 -6.29 -2.94 -3.62
C GLY A 117 -7.43 -1.92 -3.59
N LYS A 118 -7.73 -1.40 -2.41
CA LYS A 118 -8.58 -0.22 -2.22
C LYS A 118 -8.00 0.65 -1.12
N ILE A 119 -7.75 1.92 -1.39
CA ILE A 119 -7.33 2.88 -0.35
C ILE A 119 -8.58 3.45 0.36
N SER A 120 -8.47 3.68 1.67
CA SER A 120 -9.54 4.31 2.44
C SER A 120 -9.69 5.78 2.06
N PRO A 121 -10.89 6.39 2.24
CA PRO A 121 -11.12 7.79 1.88
C PRO A 121 -10.17 8.80 2.55
N ASN A 122 -9.65 8.46 3.73
CA ASN A 122 -8.70 9.28 4.47
C ASN A 122 -7.22 8.96 4.16
N GLY A 123 -6.94 8.07 3.20
CA GLY A 123 -5.58 7.69 2.80
C GLY A 123 -4.81 6.80 3.79
N LYS A 124 -5.34 6.55 4.99
CA LYS A 124 -4.59 5.91 6.10
C LYS A 124 -4.55 4.38 6.04
N LYS A 125 -5.47 3.75 5.32
CA LYS A 125 -5.57 2.29 5.20
C LYS A 125 -5.56 1.86 3.74
N LEU A 126 -4.84 0.80 3.44
CA LEU A 126 -4.83 0.13 2.15
C LEU A 126 -5.33 -1.30 2.34
N PHE A 127 -6.52 -1.59 1.81
CA PHE A 127 -7.12 -2.91 1.83
C PHE A 127 -6.62 -3.69 0.62
N LEU A 128 -5.83 -4.74 0.85
CA LEU A 128 -5.27 -5.59 -0.20
C LEU A 128 -5.93 -6.97 -0.21
N ARG A 129 -6.08 -7.55 -1.40
CA ARG A 129 -6.51 -8.93 -1.55
C ARG A 129 -5.63 -9.67 -2.56
N GLY A 130 -4.90 -10.67 -2.05
CA GLY A 130 -4.13 -11.62 -2.85
C GLY A 130 -4.95 -12.88 -3.15
N TYR A 131 -4.96 -13.36 -4.39
CA TYR A 131 -5.75 -14.54 -4.79
C TYR A 131 -5.11 -15.33 -5.94
N LEU A 132 -5.51 -16.60 -6.09
CA LEU A 132 -5.09 -17.48 -7.19
C LEU A 132 -6.26 -17.73 -8.14
N GLY A 133 -6.13 -17.34 -9.41
CA GLY A 133 -7.19 -17.50 -10.41
C GLY A 133 -8.37 -16.57 -10.15
N ILE A 134 -9.42 -17.06 -9.47
CA ILE A 134 -10.64 -16.30 -9.11
C ILE A 134 -10.49 -15.60 -7.76
N SER A 135 -11.05 -14.38 -7.62
CA SER A 135 -10.82 -13.56 -6.43
C SER A 135 -11.45 -14.09 -5.14
N VAL A 136 -12.39 -15.03 -5.22
CA VAL A 136 -13.04 -15.66 -4.05
C VAL A 136 -12.03 -16.52 -3.26
N VAL A 137 -11.06 -17.14 -3.93
CA VAL A 137 -10.04 -18.00 -3.31
C VAL A 137 -8.77 -17.19 -3.07
N GLY A 138 -8.68 -16.56 -1.90
CA GLY A 138 -7.57 -15.68 -1.56
C GLY A 138 -7.54 -15.24 -0.10
N ARG A 139 -6.63 -14.31 0.22
CA ARG A 139 -6.50 -13.68 1.54
C ARG A 139 -6.59 -12.17 1.39
N SER A 140 -7.32 -11.55 2.30
CA SER A 140 -7.34 -10.09 2.45
C SER A 140 -6.38 -9.69 3.57
N GLN A 141 -5.82 -8.49 3.47
CA GLN A 141 -5.01 -7.85 4.50
C GLN A 141 -5.31 -6.37 4.55
N THR A 142 -5.19 -5.77 5.74
CA THR A 142 -5.22 -4.31 5.89
C THR A 142 -3.81 -3.82 6.16
N TRP A 143 -3.34 -2.87 5.37
CA TRP A 143 -2.07 -2.19 5.59
C TRP A 143 -2.34 -0.77 6.11
N LEU A 144 -1.48 -0.30 7.00
CA LEU A 144 -1.58 1.01 7.64
C LEU A 144 -0.48 1.92 7.09
N ARG A 145 -0.81 3.14 6.68
CA ARG A 145 0.18 4.10 6.22
C ARG A 145 1.12 4.46 7.37
N VAL A 146 2.40 4.52 7.09
CA VAL A 146 3.43 5.03 7.99
C VAL A 146 3.69 6.46 7.53
N GLU A 147 3.12 7.41 8.27
CA GLU A 147 3.34 8.85 8.09
C GLU A 147 4.83 9.20 8.18
#